data_AF-A0A969DYG2-F1
#
_entry.id   AF-A0A969DYG2-F1
#
_cell.length_a   1.000
_cell.length_b   1.000
_cell.length_c   1.000
_cell.angle_alpha   90.00
_cell.angle_beta   90.00
_cell.angle_gamma   90.00
#
_symmetry.space_group_name_H-M   'P 1'
#
loop_
_entity.id
_entity.type
_entity.pdbx_description
1 polymer ?
#
loop_
_entity_poly.entity_id
_entity_poly.type
_entity_poly.pdbx_seq_one_letter_code
_entity_poly.pdbx_strand_id
1 'polypeptide(L)'
;MDEPLNEPFDIVIPLYCAGWNTQAVLEGLTHHYQPRTIHLITPAPSAAMLESRCPNWQTAPLKIHPEEHFFPDAELTKASLCAELNLEQGSLYSPGWFYQQLLKLGAHEGIPGLSEWFVVWDSDLLPVAAWPLLERGREGLRHTFALLQDNRYGNGAIVSRWGHWISTILGVEAIADPQGTLISHHMWFKQSHLQSFAAQINRYFDSEDHWLRLMMRSANTFGTYGEYWCYASWVAAQAPADLVYHPYGKYGATTERFFDDGTALFSTALGQFLQTQHRSHEAAQRDEFSPSYAEVMAFIQAAYGQDPLPSSLSFESSPRHLKKALESTHIEERRSRWNPRNASAATGFAKLRRIAPAHQGKSS
;
A
#
# COMPACT_ATOMS: atom_id res chain seq x y z
N MET A 1 -22.58 -6.90 22.89
CA MET A 1 -21.63 -7.26 21.82
C MET A 1 -22.27 -6.74 20.55
N ASP A 2 -21.79 -5.62 20.04
CA ASP A 2 -22.31 -5.07 18.79
C ASP A 2 -21.96 -6.04 17.66
N GLU A 3 -22.94 -6.40 16.83
CA GLU A 3 -22.70 -7.22 15.65
C GLU A 3 -21.62 -6.56 14.79
N PRO A 4 -20.66 -7.34 14.26
CA PRO A 4 -19.64 -6.82 13.37
C PRO A 4 -20.32 -6.14 12.18
N LEU A 5 -19.92 -4.89 11.91
CA LEU A 5 -20.29 -4.18 10.71
C LEU A 5 -19.71 -4.93 9.52
N ASN A 6 -20.56 -5.66 8.79
CA ASN A 6 -20.10 -6.47 7.68
C ASN A 6 -20.86 -6.08 6.41
N GLU A 7 -20.29 -5.14 5.68
CA GLU A 7 -20.56 -5.00 4.25
C GLU A 7 -19.54 -5.88 3.52
N PRO A 8 -19.93 -6.84 2.67
CA PRO A 8 -18.97 -7.65 1.92
C PRO A 8 -18.28 -6.80 0.85
N PHE A 9 -16.94 -6.80 0.84
CA PHE A 9 -16.12 -6.04 -0.11
C PHE A 9 -14.93 -6.87 -0.60
N ASP A 10 -14.35 -6.44 -1.72
CA ASP A 10 -13.08 -6.96 -2.23
C ASP A 10 -11.92 -6.00 -1.94
N ILE A 11 -10.70 -6.55 -1.95
CA ILE A 11 -9.46 -5.76 -1.93
C ILE A 11 -8.77 -5.88 -3.29
N VAL A 12 -8.27 -4.77 -3.83
CA VAL A 12 -7.49 -4.69 -5.06
C VAL A 12 -6.07 -4.24 -4.76
N ILE A 13 -5.07 -4.98 -5.25
CA ILE A 13 -3.66 -4.73 -5.01
C ILE A 13 -2.89 -4.78 -6.34
N PRO A 14 -2.51 -3.63 -6.91
CA PRO A 14 -1.46 -3.60 -7.92
C PRO A 14 -0.11 -3.98 -7.29
N LEU A 15 0.56 -4.95 -7.87
CA LEU A 15 1.81 -5.54 -7.38
C LEU A 15 2.84 -5.55 -8.52
N TYR A 16 3.87 -4.72 -8.43
CA TYR A 16 4.93 -4.68 -9.45
C TYR A 16 5.69 -6.02 -9.54
N CYS A 17 6.06 -6.58 -8.40
CA CYS A 17 6.69 -7.89 -8.29
C CYS A 17 6.39 -8.46 -6.90
N ALA A 18 6.28 -9.79 -6.80
CA ALA A 18 6.17 -10.40 -5.49
C ALA A 18 7.53 -10.33 -4.79
N GLY A 19 7.55 -9.70 -3.61
CA GLY A 19 8.68 -9.71 -2.69
C GLY A 19 8.50 -10.70 -1.55
N TRP A 20 9.49 -10.78 -0.67
CA TRP A 20 9.48 -11.62 0.54
C TRP A 20 8.27 -11.34 1.45
N ASN A 21 7.79 -10.10 1.47
CA ASN A 21 6.69 -9.65 2.33
C ASN A 21 5.29 -9.95 1.76
N THR A 22 5.19 -10.38 0.50
CA THR A 22 3.90 -10.53 -0.21
C THR A 22 2.94 -11.43 0.54
N GLN A 23 3.40 -12.60 1.00
CA GLN A 23 2.58 -13.54 1.78
C GLN A 23 2.05 -12.89 3.06
N ALA A 24 2.94 -12.29 3.85
CA ALA A 24 2.55 -11.66 5.11
C ALA A 24 1.53 -10.53 4.92
N VAL A 25 1.65 -9.74 3.84
CA VAL A 25 0.66 -8.69 3.53
C VAL A 25 -0.71 -9.29 3.23
N LEU A 26 -0.79 -10.28 2.33
CA LEU A 26 -2.08 -10.89 1.94
C LEU A 26 -2.77 -11.61 3.12
N GLU A 27 -1.99 -12.34 3.90
CA GLU A 27 -2.49 -13.01 5.11
C GLU A 27 -2.89 -12.00 6.18
N GLY A 28 -2.14 -10.89 6.33
CA GLY A 28 -2.47 -9.81 7.25
C GLY A 28 -3.79 -9.12 6.89
N LEU A 29 -4.02 -8.83 5.61
CA LEU A 29 -5.29 -8.28 5.13
C LEU A 29 -6.46 -9.23 5.38
N THR A 30 -6.24 -10.52 5.17
CA THR A 30 -7.24 -11.57 5.45
C THR A 30 -7.56 -11.60 6.95
N HIS A 31 -6.54 -11.58 7.79
CA HIS A 31 -6.68 -11.61 9.24
C HIS A 31 -7.47 -10.41 9.77
N HIS A 32 -7.14 -9.19 9.34
CA HIS A 32 -7.74 -7.97 9.86
C HIS A 32 -9.10 -7.63 9.26
N TYR A 33 -9.31 -7.94 7.98
CA TYR A 33 -10.40 -7.35 7.21
C TYR A 33 -11.33 -8.35 6.54
N GLN A 34 -10.92 -9.63 6.43
CA GLN A 34 -11.74 -10.72 5.89
C GLN A 34 -12.50 -10.36 4.59
N PRO A 35 -11.81 -9.85 3.55
CA PRO A 35 -12.48 -9.48 2.32
C PRO A 35 -13.09 -10.72 1.64
N ARG A 36 -14.11 -10.50 0.81
CA ARG A 36 -14.71 -11.55 -0.03
C ARG A 36 -13.68 -12.15 -0.99
N THR A 37 -12.83 -11.32 -1.59
CA THR A 37 -11.76 -11.72 -2.50
C THR A 37 -10.64 -10.68 -2.46
N ILE A 38 -9.39 -11.12 -2.58
CA ILE A 38 -8.24 -10.25 -2.86
C ILE A 38 -7.89 -10.42 -4.34
N HIS A 39 -7.87 -9.32 -5.08
CA HIS A 39 -7.48 -9.26 -6.48
C HIS A 39 -6.07 -8.69 -6.58
N LEU A 40 -5.12 -9.52 -7.02
CA LEU A 40 -3.76 -9.09 -7.34
C LEU A 40 -3.67 -8.77 -8.82
N ILE A 41 -3.14 -7.60 -9.17
CA ILE A 41 -2.86 -7.21 -10.54
C ILE A 41 -1.35 -7.06 -10.67
N THR A 42 -0.71 -7.88 -11.51
CA THR A 42 0.77 -8.00 -11.52
C THR A 42 1.29 -8.42 -12.89
N PRO A 43 2.56 -8.19 -13.25
CA PRO A 43 3.13 -8.70 -14.50
C PRO A 43 2.94 -10.20 -14.66
N ALA A 44 2.67 -10.67 -15.88
CA ALA A 44 2.42 -12.08 -16.16
C ALA A 44 3.46 -13.07 -15.58
N PRO A 45 4.79 -12.78 -15.58
CA PRO A 45 5.76 -13.65 -14.91
C PRO A 45 5.55 -13.75 -13.39
N SER A 46 5.22 -12.64 -12.74
CA SER A 46 4.91 -12.60 -11.30
C SER A 46 3.59 -13.32 -11.00
N ALA A 47 2.60 -13.21 -11.91
CA ALA A 47 1.32 -13.91 -11.78
C ALA A 47 1.51 -15.43 -11.78
N ALA A 48 2.25 -15.97 -12.76
CA ALA A 48 2.54 -17.39 -12.85
C ALA A 48 3.31 -17.91 -11.62
N MET A 49 4.27 -17.13 -11.11
CA MET A 49 4.98 -17.46 -9.88
C MET A 49 4.02 -17.53 -8.68
N LEU A 50 3.14 -16.53 -8.51
CA LEU A 50 2.20 -16.48 -7.40
C LEU A 50 1.18 -17.62 -7.44
N GLU A 51 0.66 -17.96 -8.62
CA GLU A 51 -0.25 -19.10 -8.80
C GLU A 51 0.33 -20.42 -8.25
N SER A 52 1.66 -20.61 -8.37
CA SER A 52 2.35 -21.78 -7.83
C SER A 52 2.58 -21.74 -6.31
N ARG A 53 2.64 -20.54 -5.70
CA ARG A 53 3.04 -20.33 -4.29
C ARG A 53 1.86 -20.13 -3.34
N CYS A 54 0.81 -19.46 -3.81
CA CYS A 54 -0.34 -19.06 -3.02
C CYS A 54 -1.28 -20.19 -2.52
N PRO A 55 -1.36 -21.42 -3.10
CA PRO A 55 -2.38 -22.39 -2.69
C PRO A 55 -2.39 -22.76 -1.20
N ASN A 56 -1.25 -22.58 -0.51
CA ASN A 56 -1.09 -22.91 0.90
C ASN A 56 -1.06 -21.68 1.82
N TRP A 57 -1.24 -20.47 1.27
CA TRP A 57 -1.26 -19.25 2.07
C TRP A 57 -2.61 -19.08 2.75
N GLN A 58 -2.59 -18.52 3.97
CA GLN A 58 -3.81 -18.30 4.76
C GLN A 58 -4.50 -17.00 4.36
N THR A 59 -4.95 -16.94 3.10
CA THR A 59 -5.58 -15.75 2.53
C THR A 59 -7.07 -15.94 2.31
N ALA A 60 -7.80 -14.83 2.20
CA ALA A 60 -9.08 -14.78 1.52
C ALA A 60 -8.91 -15.31 0.08
N PRO A 61 -10.00 -15.70 -0.60
CA PRO A 61 -9.94 -16.13 -2.00
C PRO A 61 -9.09 -15.16 -2.83
N LEU A 62 -8.07 -15.68 -3.49
CA LEU A 62 -7.12 -14.88 -4.27
C LEU A 62 -7.43 -15.04 -5.76
N LYS A 63 -7.55 -13.92 -6.47
CA LYS A 63 -7.60 -13.88 -7.93
C LYS A 63 -6.42 -13.07 -8.44
N ILE A 64 -5.63 -13.66 -9.34
CA ILE A 64 -4.43 -13.06 -9.88
C ILE A 64 -4.71 -12.68 -11.33
N HIS A 65 -4.41 -11.44 -11.69
CA HIS A 65 -4.67 -10.88 -13.01
C HIS A 65 -3.35 -10.40 -13.62
N PRO A 66 -2.98 -10.84 -14.84
CA PRO A 66 -1.85 -10.28 -15.56
C PRO A 66 -2.13 -8.83 -15.94
N GLU A 67 -1.20 -7.93 -15.63
CA GLU A 67 -1.42 -6.50 -15.83
C GLU A 67 -1.33 -6.06 -17.30
N GLU A 68 -0.67 -6.81 -18.18
CA GLU A 68 -0.40 -6.40 -19.55
C GLU A 68 -1.68 -6.15 -20.39
N HIS A 69 -2.72 -6.93 -20.12
CA HIS A 69 -4.02 -6.91 -20.80
C HIS A 69 -5.18 -6.84 -19.79
N PHE A 70 -4.96 -6.14 -18.67
CA PHE A 70 -5.91 -6.11 -17.56
C PHE A 70 -7.25 -5.46 -17.90
N PHE A 71 -7.24 -4.42 -18.71
CA PHE A 71 -8.46 -3.72 -19.11
C PHE A 71 -9.17 -4.47 -20.26
N PRO A 72 -10.52 -4.48 -20.31
CA PRO A 72 -11.28 -5.29 -21.24
C PRO A 72 -11.21 -4.80 -22.69
N ASP A 73 -10.96 -3.52 -22.91
CA ASP A 73 -10.71 -2.96 -24.23
C ASP A 73 -9.33 -3.40 -24.74
N ALA A 74 -9.32 -4.09 -25.88
CA ALA A 74 -8.11 -4.64 -26.49
C ALA A 74 -7.07 -3.56 -26.83
N GLU A 75 -7.47 -2.30 -26.98
CA GLU A 75 -6.55 -1.20 -27.22
C GLU A 75 -5.96 -0.58 -25.93
N LEU A 76 -6.46 -0.94 -24.74
CA LEU A 76 -6.01 -0.42 -23.44
C LEU A 76 -4.98 -1.34 -22.75
N THR A 77 -4.01 -1.82 -23.53
CA THR A 77 -2.87 -2.58 -23.00
C THR A 77 -1.96 -1.70 -22.14
N LYS A 78 -1.17 -2.32 -21.25
CA LYS A 78 -0.09 -1.61 -20.52
C LYS A 78 0.84 -0.86 -21.47
N ALA A 79 1.21 -1.49 -22.59
CA ALA A 79 2.13 -0.92 -23.58
C ALA A 79 1.53 0.32 -24.25
N SER A 80 0.28 0.23 -24.72
CA SER A 80 -0.39 1.36 -25.37
C SER A 80 -0.63 2.52 -24.41
N LEU A 81 -1.07 2.26 -23.17
CA LEU A 81 -1.23 3.30 -22.15
C LEU A 81 0.10 3.96 -21.77
N CYS A 82 1.15 3.17 -21.56
CA CYS A 82 2.48 3.74 -21.26
C CYS A 82 3.06 4.54 -22.44
N ALA A 83 2.70 4.22 -23.68
CA ALA A 83 3.16 4.95 -24.87
C ALA A 83 2.57 6.37 -24.97
N GLU A 84 1.48 6.66 -24.25
CA GLU A 84 0.91 8.01 -24.17
C GLU A 84 1.77 8.98 -23.34
N LEU A 85 2.76 8.46 -22.60
CA LEU A 85 3.68 9.27 -21.81
C LEU A 85 4.88 9.72 -22.62
N ASN A 86 5.07 11.03 -22.68
CA ASN A 86 6.24 11.70 -23.20
C ASN A 86 6.82 12.60 -22.10
N LEU A 87 7.41 11.96 -21.09
CA LEU A 87 7.98 12.67 -19.95
C LEU A 87 9.38 13.18 -20.30
N GLU A 88 9.68 14.40 -19.86
CA GLU A 88 11.00 15.00 -20.03
C GLU A 88 12.11 14.15 -19.38
N GLN A 89 13.31 14.25 -19.93
CA GLN A 89 14.50 13.59 -19.39
C GLN A 89 14.75 14.08 -17.94
N GLY A 90 14.70 13.17 -16.97
CA GLY A 90 14.80 13.50 -15.54
C GLY A 90 13.47 13.49 -14.78
N SER A 91 12.37 13.02 -15.38
CA SER A 91 11.14 12.72 -14.64
C SER A 91 11.40 11.81 -13.43
N LEU A 92 10.72 12.12 -12.32
CA LEU A 92 10.83 11.38 -11.07
C LEU A 92 10.18 9.99 -11.13
N TYR A 93 9.16 9.83 -11.97
CA TYR A 93 8.35 8.63 -12.06
C TYR A 93 8.49 7.99 -13.45
N SER A 94 8.54 6.66 -13.45
CA SER A 94 8.57 5.85 -14.67
C SER A 94 7.15 5.63 -15.21
N PRO A 95 6.98 5.28 -16.50
CA PRO A 95 5.68 4.91 -17.06
C PRO A 95 4.95 3.82 -16.27
N GLY A 96 5.70 2.82 -15.77
CA GLY A 96 5.14 1.76 -14.93
C GLY A 96 4.54 2.28 -13.63
N TRP A 97 5.09 3.34 -13.03
CA TRP A 97 4.52 3.95 -11.84
C TRP A 97 3.14 4.57 -12.13
N PHE A 98 3.00 5.31 -13.23
CA PHE A 98 1.71 5.87 -13.64
C PHE A 98 0.70 4.77 -13.97
N TYR A 99 1.16 3.70 -14.61
CA TYR A 99 0.31 2.57 -14.94
C TYR A 99 -0.28 1.91 -13.68
N GLN A 100 0.51 1.76 -12.61
CA GLN A 100 -0.02 1.27 -11.33
C GLN A 100 -1.14 2.15 -10.77
N GLN A 101 -1.08 3.47 -10.98
CA GLN A 101 -2.14 4.37 -10.55
C GLN A 101 -3.42 4.18 -11.36
N LEU A 102 -3.30 3.88 -12.65
CA LEU A 102 -4.42 3.50 -13.47
C LEU A 102 -5.03 2.16 -13.06
N LEU A 103 -4.21 1.18 -12.67
CA LEU A 103 -4.72 -0.11 -12.17
C LEU A 103 -5.59 0.08 -10.93
N LYS A 104 -5.24 1.03 -10.05
CA LYS A 104 -6.04 1.38 -8.87
C LYS A 104 -7.37 2.03 -9.24
N LEU A 105 -7.32 3.11 -10.03
CA LEU A 105 -8.51 3.88 -10.41
C LEU A 105 -9.45 3.10 -11.35
N GLY A 106 -8.88 2.33 -12.27
CA GLY A 106 -9.61 1.57 -13.30
C GLY A 106 -9.93 0.13 -12.91
N ALA A 107 -9.64 -0.31 -11.68
CA ALA A 107 -9.83 -1.70 -11.25
C ALA A 107 -11.24 -2.25 -11.54
N HIS A 108 -12.26 -1.39 -11.38
CA HIS A 108 -13.65 -1.74 -11.59
C HIS A 108 -14.01 -2.12 -13.04
N GLU A 109 -13.25 -1.62 -14.02
CA GLU A 109 -13.43 -1.99 -15.43
C GLU A 109 -12.73 -3.31 -15.78
N GLY A 110 -11.61 -3.61 -15.11
CA GLY A 110 -10.80 -4.81 -15.36
C GLY A 110 -11.23 -6.06 -14.58
N ILE A 111 -12.05 -5.93 -13.53
CA ILE A 111 -12.41 -7.05 -12.64
C ILE A 111 -13.92 -7.32 -12.72
N PRO A 112 -14.35 -8.36 -13.47
CA PRO A 112 -15.75 -8.76 -13.51
C PRO A 112 -16.28 -9.15 -12.12
N GLY A 113 -17.38 -8.51 -11.73
CA GLY A 113 -18.06 -8.79 -10.47
C GLY A 113 -17.35 -8.25 -9.22
N LEU A 114 -16.43 -7.28 -9.36
CA LEU A 114 -15.89 -6.50 -8.24
C LEU A 114 -17.04 -5.88 -7.43
N SER A 115 -16.90 -5.81 -6.11
CA SER A 115 -17.87 -5.16 -5.22
C SER A 115 -18.04 -3.67 -5.53
N GLU A 116 -19.23 -3.11 -5.29
CA GLU A 116 -19.51 -1.68 -5.53
C GLU A 116 -18.54 -0.79 -4.75
N TRP A 117 -18.37 -1.11 -3.47
CA TRP A 117 -17.32 -0.59 -2.61
C TRP A 117 -16.20 -1.62 -2.53
N PHE A 118 -14.98 -1.22 -2.85
CA PHE A 118 -13.79 -2.05 -2.74
C PHE A 118 -12.64 -1.24 -2.15
N VAL A 119 -11.66 -1.92 -1.57
CA VAL A 119 -10.49 -1.24 -1.00
C VAL A 119 -9.31 -1.44 -1.93
N VAL A 120 -8.69 -0.35 -2.35
CA VAL A 120 -7.38 -0.39 -2.97
C VAL A 120 -6.33 -0.41 -1.88
N TRP A 121 -5.30 -1.25 -2.02
CA TRP A 121 -4.24 -1.40 -1.02
C TRP A 121 -2.87 -1.50 -1.68
N ASP A 122 -1.87 -0.77 -1.17
CA ASP A 122 -0.49 -0.83 -1.65
C ASP A 122 0.19 -2.13 -1.18
N SER A 123 0.86 -2.83 -2.09
CA SER A 123 1.41 -4.17 -1.83
C SER A 123 2.51 -4.26 -0.77
N ASP A 124 3.08 -3.13 -0.37
CA ASP A 124 4.16 -3.02 0.61
C ASP A 124 3.67 -2.59 2.00
N LEU A 125 2.36 -2.37 2.19
CA LEU A 125 1.79 -1.96 3.46
C LEU A 125 1.23 -3.17 4.22
N LEU A 126 1.81 -3.48 5.38
CA LEU A 126 1.33 -4.51 6.30
C LEU A 126 0.58 -3.90 7.49
N PRO A 127 -0.71 -4.23 7.70
CA PRO A 127 -1.41 -3.86 8.94
C PRO A 127 -0.90 -4.67 10.16
N VAL A 128 -0.72 -4.01 11.29
CA VAL A 128 -0.25 -4.60 12.56
C VAL A 128 -1.27 -4.33 13.67
N ALA A 129 -1.24 -3.15 14.29
CA ALA A 129 -2.33 -2.64 15.12
C ALA A 129 -3.31 -1.86 14.23
N ALA A 130 -4.02 -2.61 13.38
CA ALA A 130 -4.84 -2.11 12.28
C ALA A 130 -5.98 -1.16 12.73
N TRP A 131 -6.48 -0.38 11.78
CA TRP A 131 -7.62 0.52 11.95
C TRP A 131 -8.90 -0.12 11.38
N PRO A 132 -10.10 0.30 11.83
CA PRO A 132 -11.33 -0.16 11.20
C PRO A 132 -11.44 0.47 9.80
N LEU A 133 -11.89 -0.33 8.83
CA LEU A 133 -12.25 0.12 7.49
C LEU A 133 -13.72 0.59 7.40
N LEU A 134 -14.55 0.17 8.35
CA LEU A 134 -15.96 0.53 8.44
C LEU A 134 -16.28 1.02 9.85
N GLU A 135 -17.01 2.13 9.96
CA GLU A 135 -17.50 2.65 11.25
C GLU A 135 -19.00 2.97 11.21
N ARG A 136 -19.70 2.80 12.34
CA ARG A 136 -21.06 3.34 12.48
C ARG A 136 -20.99 4.86 12.59
N GLY A 137 -21.62 5.53 11.64
CA GLY A 137 -21.98 6.94 11.69
C GLY A 137 -23.37 7.18 12.24
N ARG A 138 -23.70 8.46 12.41
CA ARG A 138 -25.06 8.89 12.79
C ARG A 138 -26.08 8.54 11.69
N GLU A 139 -25.64 8.55 10.44
CA GLU A 139 -26.49 8.41 9.24
C GLU A 139 -26.34 7.04 8.55
N GLY A 140 -25.53 6.14 9.10
CA GLY A 140 -25.28 4.83 8.51
C GLY A 140 -23.83 4.39 8.61
N LEU A 141 -23.46 3.44 7.75
CA LEU A 141 -22.08 2.95 7.63
C LEU A 141 -21.19 4.01 6.99
N ARG A 142 -19.97 4.18 7.51
CA ARG A 142 -18.96 5.07 6.95
C ARG A 142 -17.75 4.28 6.51
N HIS A 143 -17.32 4.49 5.27
CA HIS A 143 -16.10 3.90 4.72
C HIS A 143 -14.91 4.73 5.15
N THR A 144 -14.06 4.13 5.99
CA THR A 144 -12.93 4.82 6.62
C THR A 144 -11.59 4.31 6.13
N PHE A 145 -10.62 5.20 6.01
CA PHE A 145 -9.20 4.88 5.79
C PHE A 145 -8.31 5.67 6.75
N ALA A 146 -7.03 5.35 6.87
CA ALA A 146 -6.11 6.05 7.77
C ALA A 146 -5.12 6.95 7.01
N LEU A 147 -4.90 8.16 7.54
CA LEU A 147 -3.78 9.00 7.08
C LEU A 147 -2.49 8.50 7.71
N LEU A 148 -1.58 7.97 6.90
CA LEU A 148 -0.37 7.29 7.38
C LEU A 148 0.91 8.14 7.26
N GLN A 149 0.85 9.31 6.62
CA GLN A 149 2.03 10.11 6.35
C GLN A 149 1.82 11.57 6.76
N ASP A 150 2.80 12.16 7.45
CA ASP A 150 2.76 13.56 7.86
C ASP A 150 3.01 14.51 6.67
N ASN A 151 2.22 15.57 6.56
CA ASN A 151 2.23 16.52 5.45
C ASN A 151 3.37 17.56 5.51
N ARG A 152 4.06 17.68 6.65
CA ARG A 152 5.21 18.60 6.80
C ARG A 152 6.50 18.04 6.21
N TYR A 153 6.49 16.77 5.81
CA TYR A 153 7.65 16.06 5.30
C TYR A 153 7.39 15.54 3.88
N GLY A 154 8.47 15.30 3.13
CA GLY A 154 8.42 14.85 1.75
C GLY A 154 8.70 15.97 0.75
N ASN A 155 8.22 15.82 -0.48
CA ASN A 155 8.49 16.78 -1.56
C ASN A 155 7.26 17.65 -1.84
N GLY A 156 7.22 18.84 -1.22
CA GLY A 156 6.13 19.80 -1.39
C GLY A 156 5.88 20.23 -2.83
N ALA A 157 6.90 20.23 -3.70
CA ALA A 157 6.73 20.59 -5.11
C ALA A 157 5.87 19.57 -5.87
N ILE A 158 5.97 18.27 -5.51
CA ILE A 158 5.12 17.22 -6.08
C ILE A 158 3.68 17.40 -5.59
N VAL A 159 3.51 17.63 -4.29
CA VAL A 159 2.20 17.84 -3.65
C VAL A 159 1.48 19.02 -4.31
N SER A 160 2.17 20.13 -4.58
CA SER A 160 1.59 21.27 -5.28
C SER A 160 1.15 20.95 -6.71
N ARG A 161 1.89 20.10 -7.45
CA ARG A 161 1.49 19.66 -8.80
C ARG A 161 0.21 18.84 -8.75
N TRP A 162 0.07 17.96 -7.77
CA TRP A 162 -1.15 17.18 -7.58
C TRP A 162 -2.35 18.06 -7.24
N GLY A 163 -2.20 19.02 -6.33
CA GLY A 163 -3.25 20.00 -6.04
C GLY A 163 -3.66 20.81 -7.28
N HIS A 164 -2.67 21.23 -8.08
CA HIS A 164 -2.94 21.92 -9.34
C HIS A 164 -3.71 21.04 -10.34
N TRP A 165 -3.30 19.78 -10.51
CA TRP A 165 -4.01 18.80 -11.34
C TRP A 165 -5.47 18.64 -10.90
N ILE A 166 -5.71 18.48 -9.59
CA ILE A 166 -7.05 18.31 -9.02
C ILE A 166 -7.92 19.54 -9.33
N SER A 167 -7.44 20.74 -8.98
CA SER A 167 -8.20 21.97 -9.20
C SER A 167 -8.49 22.25 -10.68
N THR A 168 -7.60 21.83 -11.58
CA THR A 168 -7.71 22.11 -13.02
C THR A 168 -8.58 21.08 -13.72
N ILE A 169 -8.27 19.79 -13.59
CA ILE A 169 -8.95 18.72 -14.34
C ILE A 169 -10.31 18.41 -13.71
N LEU A 170 -10.37 18.30 -12.38
CA LEU A 170 -11.60 17.94 -11.69
C LEU A 170 -12.49 19.16 -11.41
N GLY A 171 -11.92 20.37 -11.41
CA GLY A 171 -12.65 21.59 -11.09
C GLY A 171 -13.13 21.65 -9.62
N VAL A 172 -12.45 20.94 -8.72
CA VAL A 172 -12.77 20.88 -7.28
C VAL A 172 -11.58 21.28 -6.42
N GLU A 173 -11.84 21.66 -5.18
CA GLU A 173 -10.78 21.93 -4.21
C GLU A 173 -10.06 20.63 -3.80
N ALA A 174 -8.73 20.64 -3.79
CA ALA A 174 -7.94 19.55 -3.25
C ALA A 174 -8.10 19.52 -1.73
N ILE A 175 -8.68 18.44 -1.19
CA ILE A 175 -8.87 18.33 0.25
C ILE A 175 -7.54 18.28 0.98
N ALA A 176 -7.47 18.86 2.17
CA ALA A 176 -6.28 18.82 3.00
C ALA A 176 -6.63 18.41 4.43
N ASP A 177 -5.70 17.73 5.09
CA ASP A 177 -5.73 17.50 6.53
C ASP A 177 -4.65 18.39 7.19
N PRO A 178 -4.89 18.91 8.40
CA PRO A 178 -3.91 19.75 9.10
C PRO A 178 -2.55 19.08 9.33
N GLN A 179 -2.48 17.75 9.42
CA GLN A 179 -1.26 17.02 9.75
C GLN A 179 -0.93 15.87 8.79
N GLY A 180 -1.93 15.18 8.27
CA GLY A 180 -1.76 14.02 7.40
C GLY A 180 -1.79 14.35 5.90
N THR A 181 -1.32 13.41 5.09
CA THR A 181 -1.50 13.44 3.63
C THR A 181 -2.57 12.44 3.21
N LEU A 182 -3.19 12.73 2.07
CA LEU A 182 -4.12 11.83 1.39
C LEU A 182 -3.40 10.79 0.50
N ILE A 183 -2.09 10.60 0.72
CA ILE A 183 -1.32 9.48 0.17
C ILE A 183 -1.40 8.34 1.20
N SER A 184 -2.59 7.74 1.31
CA SER A 184 -2.91 6.87 2.45
C SER A 184 -2.37 5.45 2.31
N HIS A 185 -1.87 5.05 1.13
CA HIS A 185 -1.44 3.69 0.81
C HIS A 185 -2.55 2.62 0.83
N HIS A 186 -3.77 3.04 1.16
CA HIS A 186 -4.98 2.23 1.08
C HIS A 186 -6.20 3.18 1.12
N MET A 187 -7.28 2.85 0.43
CA MET A 187 -8.50 3.67 0.43
C MET A 187 -9.69 2.91 -0.15
N TRP A 188 -10.88 3.23 0.35
CA TRP A 188 -12.14 2.79 -0.25
C TRP A 188 -12.43 3.50 -1.56
N PHE A 189 -12.69 2.72 -2.59
CA PHE A 189 -13.10 3.16 -3.91
C PHE A 189 -14.52 2.65 -4.16
N LYS A 190 -15.32 3.46 -4.87
CA LYS A 190 -16.71 3.15 -5.22
C LYS A 190 -16.86 3.24 -6.72
N GLN A 191 -17.45 2.23 -7.35
CA GLN A 191 -17.55 2.20 -8.82
C GLN A 191 -18.34 3.40 -9.36
N SER A 192 -19.47 3.74 -8.75
CA SER A 192 -20.25 4.91 -9.20
C SER A 192 -19.46 6.23 -9.12
N HIS A 193 -18.60 6.38 -8.11
CA HIS A 193 -17.74 7.58 -7.96
C HIS A 193 -16.65 7.60 -9.03
N LEU A 194 -16.02 6.46 -9.31
CA LEU A 194 -15.02 6.34 -10.37
C LEU A 194 -15.59 6.60 -11.76
N GLN A 195 -16.82 6.14 -12.04
CA GLN A 195 -17.53 6.44 -13.29
C GLN A 195 -17.76 7.95 -13.45
N SER A 196 -18.21 8.63 -12.38
CA SER A 196 -18.39 10.10 -12.42
C SER A 196 -17.06 10.85 -12.54
N PHE A 197 -15.99 10.35 -11.92
CA PHE A 197 -14.64 10.87 -12.02
C PHE A 197 -14.09 10.75 -13.45
N ALA A 198 -14.25 9.58 -14.08
CA ALA A 198 -13.91 9.34 -15.48
C ALA A 198 -14.67 10.30 -16.42
N ALA A 199 -15.98 10.44 -16.22
CA ALA A 199 -16.80 11.37 -17.01
C ALA A 199 -16.33 12.83 -16.88
N GLN A 200 -15.86 13.25 -15.70
CA GLN A 200 -15.28 14.58 -15.53
C GLN A 200 -13.95 14.74 -16.29
N ILE A 201 -13.09 13.72 -16.29
CA ILE A 201 -11.85 13.75 -17.08
C ILE A 201 -12.16 13.91 -18.57
N ASN A 202 -13.06 13.10 -19.12
CA ASN A 202 -13.51 13.22 -20.51
C ASN A 202 -14.05 14.61 -20.81
N ARG A 203 -14.88 15.17 -19.91
CA ARG A 203 -15.44 16.52 -20.05
C ARG A 203 -14.36 17.60 -20.08
N TYR A 204 -13.37 17.53 -19.20
CA TYR A 204 -12.28 18.51 -19.16
C TYR A 204 -11.46 18.53 -20.45
N PHE A 205 -11.15 17.35 -21.00
CA PHE A 205 -10.39 17.23 -22.23
C PHE A 205 -11.23 17.39 -23.51
N ASP A 206 -12.55 17.47 -23.40
CA ASP A 206 -13.49 17.48 -24.53
C ASP A 206 -13.15 16.39 -25.56
N SER A 207 -12.99 15.15 -25.06
CA SER A 207 -12.46 14.03 -25.84
C SER A 207 -13.28 12.76 -25.65
N GLU A 208 -13.47 12.04 -26.75
CA GLU A 208 -14.08 10.70 -26.78
C GLU A 208 -13.09 9.58 -26.43
N ASP A 209 -11.80 9.88 -26.30
CA ASP A 209 -10.80 8.89 -25.91
C ASP A 209 -11.07 8.34 -24.51
N HIS A 210 -10.69 7.09 -24.27
CA HIS A 210 -10.85 6.48 -22.96
C HIS A 210 -10.13 7.27 -21.86
N TRP A 211 -10.80 7.53 -20.74
CA TRP A 211 -10.29 8.38 -19.65
C TRP A 211 -8.93 7.93 -19.11
N LEU A 212 -8.63 6.63 -19.11
CA LEU A 212 -7.31 6.08 -18.73
C LEU A 212 -6.17 6.61 -19.62
N ARG A 213 -6.40 6.77 -20.93
CA ARG A 213 -5.42 7.40 -21.84
C ARG A 213 -5.28 8.88 -21.53
N LEU A 214 -6.39 9.56 -21.28
CA LEU A 214 -6.40 10.99 -20.90
C LEU A 214 -5.64 11.22 -19.59
N MET A 215 -5.79 10.33 -18.61
CA MET A 215 -5.00 10.33 -17.38
C MET A 215 -3.50 10.23 -17.67
N MET A 216 -3.06 9.29 -18.52
CA MET A 216 -1.65 9.20 -18.93
C MET A 216 -1.17 10.50 -19.58
N ARG A 217 -1.89 10.98 -20.60
CA ARG A 217 -1.52 12.21 -21.32
C ARG A 217 -1.45 13.42 -20.40
N SER A 218 -2.32 13.49 -19.39
CA SER A 218 -2.32 14.59 -18.43
C SER A 218 -0.98 14.71 -17.68
N ALA A 219 -0.27 13.60 -17.45
CA ALA A 219 1.04 13.64 -16.80
C ALA A 219 2.09 14.35 -17.66
N ASN A 220 1.93 14.43 -18.99
CA ASN A 220 2.82 15.21 -19.85
C ASN A 220 2.67 16.72 -19.62
N THR A 221 1.50 17.18 -19.20
CA THR A 221 1.22 18.60 -18.94
C THR A 221 1.48 18.97 -17.48
N PHE A 222 1.01 18.14 -16.55
CA PHE A 222 1.05 18.44 -15.12
C PHE A 222 2.26 17.80 -14.41
N GLY A 223 3.01 16.95 -15.12
CA GLY A 223 4.14 16.18 -14.61
C GLY A 223 3.76 14.96 -13.78
N THR A 224 2.70 15.04 -12.96
CA THR A 224 2.23 13.93 -12.11
C THR A 224 0.85 14.20 -11.52
N TYR A 225 0.17 13.15 -11.05
CA TYR A 225 -1.06 13.18 -10.26
C TYR A 225 -0.95 12.12 -9.14
N GLY A 226 -1.72 12.30 -8.06
CA GLY A 226 -1.83 11.33 -6.97
C GLY A 226 -3.22 10.72 -6.94
N GLU A 227 -3.32 9.42 -7.19
CA GLU A 227 -4.57 8.67 -7.37
C GLU A 227 -5.49 8.73 -6.16
N TYR A 228 -4.95 8.52 -4.96
CA TYR A 228 -5.73 8.56 -3.74
C TYR A 228 -6.25 9.98 -3.47
N TRP A 229 -5.41 10.98 -3.71
CA TRP A 229 -5.77 12.37 -3.41
C TRP A 229 -6.76 12.95 -4.42
N CYS A 230 -6.61 12.64 -5.71
CA CYS A 230 -7.56 13.09 -6.72
C CYS A 230 -8.92 12.43 -6.54
N TYR A 231 -8.95 11.12 -6.26
CA TYR A 231 -10.19 10.42 -5.94
C TYR A 231 -10.85 10.96 -4.67
N ALA A 232 -10.11 11.08 -3.55
CA ALA A 232 -10.68 11.58 -2.31
C ALA A 232 -11.19 13.02 -2.41
N SER A 233 -10.50 13.89 -3.16
CA SER A 233 -10.96 15.26 -3.41
C SER A 233 -12.23 15.30 -4.25
N TRP A 234 -12.34 14.41 -5.24
CA TRP A 234 -13.56 14.25 -6.02
C TRP A 234 -14.73 13.80 -5.14
N VAL A 235 -14.56 12.73 -4.36
CA VAL A 235 -15.61 12.23 -3.47
C VAL A 235 -16.01 13.28 -2.44
N ALA A 236 -15.06 14.03 -1.87
CA ALA A 236 -15.39 15.09 -0.92
C ALA A 236 -16.27 16.19 -1.52
N ALA A 237 -16.10 16.50 -2.81
CA ALA A 237 -16.93 17.48 -3.50
C ALA A 237 -18.31 16.94 -3.91
N GLN A 238 -18.39 15.65 -4.30
CA GLN A 238 -19.64 15.07 -4.81
C GLN A 238 -20.51 14.41 -3.72
N ALA A 239 -19.87 13.77 -2.74
CA ALA A 239 -20.48 12.96 -1.69
C ALA A 239 -19.63 12.99 -0.40
N PRO A 240 -19.57 14.11 0.34
CA PRO A 240 -18.66 14.31 1.47
C PRO A 240 -18.84 13.33 2.64
N ALA A 241 -19.98 12.65 2.73
CA ALA A 241 -20.25 11.65 3.77
C ALA A 241 -19.76 10.24 3.42
N ASP A 242 -19.46 9.97 2.14
CA ASP A 242 -19.17 8.63 1.63
C ASP A 242 -17.77 8.14 1.99
N LEU A 243 -16.80 9.06 2.14
CA LEU A 243 -15.41 8.72 2.46
C LEU A 243 -14.90 9.55 3.63
N VAL A 244 -14.48 8.87 4.69
CA VAL A 244 -14.00 9.49 5.93
C VAL A 244 -12.60 8.97 6.25
N TYR A 245 -11.79 9.75 6.96
CA TYR A 245 -10.46 9.30 7.37
C TYR A 245 -10.22 9.41 8.87
N HIS A 246 -9.42 8.49 9.37
CA HIS A 246 -8.82 8.59 10.69
C HIS A 246 -7.66 9.59 10.65
N PRO A 247 -7.59 10.52 11.61
CA PRO A 247 -6.55 11.53 11.63
C PRO A 247 -5.17 10.89 11.80
N TYR A 248 -4.15 11.54 11.25
CA TYR A 248 -2.76 11.07 11.31
C TYR A 248 -2.31 10.66 12.71
N GLY A 249 -2.64 11.46 13.73
CA GLY A 249 -2.24 11.20 15.11
C GLY A 249 -2.71 9.84 15.67
N LYS A 250 -3.76 9.24 15.12
CA LYS A 250 -4.34 7.98 15.60
C LYS A 250 -3.56 6.75 15.11
N TYR A 251 -3.13 6.75 13.85
CA TYR A 251 -2.45 5.60 13.24
C TYR A 251 -1.14 5.99 12.56
N GLY A 252 -1.17 7.02 11.71
CA GLY A 252 0.01 7.54 11.03
C GLY A 252 1.15 7.95 11.95
N ALA A 253 0.91 8.37 13.20
CA ALA A 253 1.96 8.67 14.17
C ALA A 253 2.73 7.44 14.70
N THR A 254 2.22 6.23 14.45
CA THR A 254 2.85 4.97 14.90
C THR A 254 3.29 4.08 13.75
N THR A 255 2.87 4.37 12.51
CA THR A 255 3.37 3.61 11.36
C THR A 255 4.88 3.72 11.23
N GLU A 256 5.51 2.62 10.81
CA GLU A 256 6.92 2.60 10.47
C GLU A 256 7.09 2.39 8.97
N ARG A 257 7.94 3.20 8.36
CA ARG A 257 8.30 3.11 6.95
C ARG A 257 9.80 2.89 6.86
N PHE A 258 10.25 1.99 6.02
CA PHE A 258 11.68 1.73 5.89
C PHE A 258 11.97 0.99 4.59
N PHE A 259 13.21 1.13 4.11
CA PHE A 259 13.66 0.36 2.97
C PHE A 259 13.86 -1.12 3.37
N ASP A 260 13.21 -2.03 2.67
CA ASP A 260 13.45 -3.47 2.81
C ASP A 260 13.08 -4.26 1.54
N ASP A 261 14.10 -4.75 0.82
CA ASP A 261 13.97 -5.60 -0.35
C ASP A 261 14.16 -7.10 -0.06
N GLY A 262 14.20 -7.48 1.22
CA GLY A 262 14.51 -8.83 1.68
C GLY A 262 15.92 -8.97 2.19
N THR A 263 16.79 -7.97 1.99
CA THR A 263 18.17 -7.96 2.48
C THR A 263 18.44 -6.90 3.54
N ALA A 264 17.44 -6.11 3.91
CA ALA A 264 17.63 -4.99 4.83
C ALA A 264 17.52 -5.42 6.30
N LEU A 265 17.48 -4.43 7.19
CA LEU A 265 17.61 -4.63 8.63
C LEU A 265 16.46 -5.45 9.22
N PHE A 266 15.22 -5.20 8.77
CA PHE A 266 14.04 -5.89 9.28
C PHE A 266 14.03 -7.35 8.80
N SER A 267 14.14 -7.60 7.50
CA SER A 267 14.13 -8.94 6.93
C SER A 267 15.24 -9.83 7.48
N THR A 268 16.44 -9.28 7.67
CA THR A 268 17.59 -10.00 8.25
C THR A 268 17.31 -10.40 9.70
N ALA A 269 16.79 -9.48 10.51
CA ALA A 269 16.46 -9.75 11.90
C ALA A 269 15.31 -10.75 12.03
N LEU A 270 14.30 -10.65 11.16
CA LEU A 270 13.21 -11.61 11.06
C LEU A 270 13.73 -13.01 10.69
N GLY A 271 14.58 -13.12 9.67
CA GLY A 271 15.19 -14.39 9.28
C GLY A 271 15.96 -15.05 10.42
N GLN A 272 16.73 -14.28 11.18
CA GLN A 272 17.42 -14.78 12.38
C GLN A 272 16.44 -15.23 13.46
N PHE A 273 15.39 -14.45 13.73
CA PHE A 273 14.36 -14.84 14.69
C PHE A 273 13.71 -16.18 14.31
N LEU A 274 13.31 -16.33 13.04
CA LEU A 274 12.68 -17.56 12.55
C LEU A 274 13.61 -18.77 12.65
N GLN A 275 14.90 -18.61 12.33
CA GLN A 275 15.91 -19.67 12.52
C GLN A 275 16.02 -20.11 13.99
N THR A 276 15.88 -19.19 14.95
CA THR A 276 15.93 -19.54 16.38
C THR A 276 14.66 -20.21 16.91
N GLN A 277 13.49 -19.86 16.35
CA GLN A 277 12.19 -20.45 16.71
C GLN A 277 12.04 -21.86 16.15
N HIS A 278 12.41 -22.06 14.88
CA HIS A 278 12.23 -23.31 14.14
C HIS A 278 13.36 -24.33 14.39
N ARG A 279 13.73 -24.56 15.66
CA ARG A 279 14.80 -25.53 16.01
C ARG A 279 14.58 -26.85 15.24
N SER A 280 15.46 -27.11 14.25
CA SER A 280 15.63 -28.33 13.44
C SER A 280 14.62 -28.60 12.29
N HIS A 281 15.20 -28.82 11.10
CA HIS A 281 14.68 -29.46 9.88
C HIS A 281 13.67 -28.75 8.97
N GLU A 282 12.61 -28.08 9.44
CA GLU A 282 11.60 -27.51 8.52
C GLU A 282 12.04 -26.18 7.87
N ALA A 283 12.76 -25.32 8.61
CA ALA A 283 13.28 -24.06 8.07
C ALA A 283 14.39 -24.25 7.02
N ALA A 284 15.07 -25.40 7.01
CA ALA A 284 16.09 -25.75 6.02
C ALA A 284 15.50 -26.25 4.69
N GLN A 285 14.18 -26.49 4.63
CA GLN A 285 13.46 -26.94 3.43
C GLN A 285 12.65 -25.84 2.75
N ARG A 286 12.59 -24.62 3.31
CA ARG A 286 12.01 -23.48 2.59
C ARG A 286 13.06 -22.94 1.61
N ASP A 287 12.86 -23.24 0.32
CA ASP A 287 13.71 -22.74 -0.76
C ASP A 287 13.64 -21.21 -0.93
N GLU A 288 12.63 -20.54 -0.35
CA GLU A 288 12.43 -19.10 -0.48
C GLU A 288 12.01 -18.41 0.83
N PHE A 289 12.63 -17.27 1.15
CA PHE A 289 12.29 -16.44 2.31
C PHE A 289 10.95 -15.71 2.07
N SER A 290 9.86 -16.34 2.52
CA SER A 290 8.49 -15.83 2.47
C SER A 290 7.81 -16.11 3.82
N PRO A 291 7.98 -15.24 4.83
CA PRO A 291 7.34 -15.43 6.13
C PRO A 291 5.82 -15.23 6.04
N SER A 292 5.08 -16.04 6.79
CA SER A 292 3.64 -15.84 7.02
C SER A 292 3.37 -14.60 7.86
N TYR A 293 2.12 -14.12 7.85
CA TYR A 293 1.69 -13.02 8.71
C TYR A 293 1.90 -13.34 10.20
N ALA A 294 1.58 -14.57 10.61
CA ALA A 294 1.76 -15.02 11.99
C ALA A 294 3.25 -15.00 12.41
N GLU A 295 4.16 -15.41 11.51
CA GLU A 295 5.60 -15.35 11.74
C GLU A 295 6.10 -13.91 11.90
N VAL A 296 5.65 -13.01 11.01
CA VAL A 296 5.97 -11.57 11.10
C VAL A 296 5.43 -10.98 12.40
N MET A 297 4.19 -11.30 12.80
CA MET A 297 3.60 -10.81 14.03
C MET A 297 4.31 -11.31 15.29
N ALA A 298 4.70 -12.60 15.34
CA ALA A 298 5.47 -13.14 16.43
C ALA A 298 6.83 -12.43 16.57
N PHE A 299 7.48 -12.14 15.45
CA PHE A 299 8.71 -11.36 15.43
C PHE A 299 8.49 -9.93 15.92
N ILE A 300 7.46 -9.23 15.43
CA ILE A 300 7.13 -7.87 15.86
C ILE A 300 6.85 -7.83 17.37
N GLN A 301 6.05 -8.76 17.89
CA GLN A 301 5.78 -8.86 19.33
C GLN A 301 7.06 -9.06 20.14
N ALA A 302 7.96 -9.94 19.68
CA ALA A 302 9.25 -10.15 20.33
C ALA A 302 10.18 -8.93 20.23
N ALA A 303 10.20 -8.25 19.09
CA ALA A 303 11.08 -7.13 18.81
C ALA A 303 10.65 -5.84 19.54
N TYR A 304 9.35 -5.62 19.73
CA TYR A 304 8.80 -4.45 20.43
C TYR A 304 8.64 -4.71 21.93
N GLY A 305 8.41 -5.97 22.34
CA GLY A 305 8.34 -6.34 23.74
C GLY A 305 7.19 -5.65 24.47
N GLN A 306 7.51 -4.66 25.31
CA GLN A 306 6.52 -3.85 26.03
C GLN A 306 6.19 -2.52 25.33
N ASP A 307 6.95 -2.17 24.29
CA ASP A 307 6.68 -0.96 23.52
C ASP A 307 5.35 -1.13 22.75
N PRO A 308 4.56 -0.06 22.56
CA PRO A 308 3.38 -0.11 21.71
C PRO A 308 3.73 -0.60 20.30
N LEU A 309 2.87 -1.46 19.75
CA LEU A 309 3.02 -1.93 18.38
C LEU A 309 2.75 -0.78 17.38
N PRO A 310 3.43 -0.76 16.23
CA PRO A 310 3.10 0.18 15.18
C PRO A 310 1.71 -0.15 14.60
N SER A 311 1.00 0.85 14.07
CA SER A 311 -0.25 0.58 13.34
C SER A 311 -0.02 -0.28 12.10
N SER A 312 1.11 -0.06 11.44
CA SER A 312 1.47 -0.67 10.16
C SER A 312 2.97 -0.59 9.89
N LEU A 313 3.45 -1.47 9.01
CA LEU A 313 4.79 -1.43 8.44
C LEU A 313 4.70 -1.19 6.93
N SER A 314 5.52 -0.30 6.39
CA SER A 314 5.67 -0.06 4.94
C SER A 314 7.06 -0.51 4.49
N PHE A 315 7.09 -1.58 3.70
CA PHE A 315 8.28 -2.29 3.21
C PHE A 315 8.76 -1.72 1.87
N GLU A 316 9.29 -0.51 1.88
CA GLU A 316 9.73 0.18 0.66
C GLU A 316 10.87 -0.59 -0.02
N SER A 317 10.63 -1.13 -1.22
CA SER A 317 11.66 -1.88 -1.96
C SER A 317 12.42 -1.02 -2.97
N SER A 318 12.02 0.24 -3.18
CA SER A 318 12.65 1.10 -4.17
C SER A 318 13.97 1.69 -3.65
N PRO A 319 15.12 1.44 -4.32
CA PRO A 319 16.42 1.97 -3.89
C PRO A 319 16.50 3.51 -3.88
N ARG A 320 15.51 4.19 -4.50
CA ARG A 320 15.40 5.66 -4.42
C ARG A 320 15.33 6.14 -2.96
N HIS A 321 14.75 5.36 -2.04
CA HIS A 321 14.60 5.73 -0.63
C HIS A 321 15.95 5.84 0.06
N LEU A 322 16.92 4.99 -0.31
CA LEU A 322 18.29 5.08 0.20
C LEU A 322 19.00 6.38 -0.24
N LYS A 323 18.61 6.93 -1.40
CA LYS A 323 19.20 8.12 -2.02
C LYS A 323 18.48 9.43 -1.67
N LYS A 324 17.36 9.39 -0.94
CA LYS A 324 16.66 10.61 -0.52
C LYS A 324 17.53 11.41 0.45
N ALA A 325 17.61 12.71 0.21
CA ALA A 325 18.18 13.66 1.15
C ALA A 325 17.40 13.60 2.48
N LEU A 326 18.07 13.92 3.60
CA LEU A 326 17.43 13.92 4.92
C LEU A 326 16.18 14.81 4.92
N GLU A 327 16.26 16.01 4.34
CA GLU A 327 15.17 16.98 4.25
C GLU A 327 13.90 16.43 3.59
N SER A 328 14.05 15.59 2.55
CA SER A 328 12.93 14.99 1.82
C SER A 328 12.52 13.60 2.35
N THR A 329 13.18 13.12 3.41
CA THR A 329 12.83 11.87 4.09
C THR A 329 11.62 12.09 4.99
N HIS A 330 10.59 11.26 4.85
CA HIS A 330 9.37 11.29 5.67
C HIS A 330 9.66 11.00 7.14
N ILE A 331 8.87 11.57 8.07
CA ILE A 331 9.10 11.39 9.50
C ILE A 331 8.90 9.93 9.93
N GLU A 332 7.97 9.21 9.29
CA GLU A 332 7.72 7.77 9.47
C GLU A 332 8.97 6.95 9.16
N GLU A 333 9.74 7.38 8.16
CA GLU A 333 11.01 6.77 7.79
C GLU A 333 12.12 7.16 8.77
N ARG A 334 12.21 8.45 9.14
CA ARG A 334 13.23 8.93 10.08
C ARG A 334 13.11 8.30 11.46
N ARG A 335 11.91 8.07 11.96
CA ARG A 335 11.68 7.51 13.31
C ARG A 335 11.63 5.99 13.35
N SER A 336 11.53 5.33 12.19
CA SER A 336 11.45 3.88 12.10
C SER A 336 12.62 3.22 12.83
N ARG A 337 12.31 2.22 13.66
CA ARG A 337 13.31 1.40 14.36
C ARG A 337 14.18 0.64 13.36
N TRP A 338 13.61 0.36 12.19
CA TRP A 338 14.22 -0.43 11.13
C TRP A 338 14.98 0.41 10.11
N ASN A 339 15.06 1.73 10.30
CA ASN A 339 15.89 2.57 9.45
C ASN A 339 17.39 2.32 9.74
N PRO A 340 18.19 1.91 8.73
CA PRO A 340 19.62 1.66 8.93
C PRO A 340 20.40 2.89 9.42
N ARG A 341 19.91 4.11 9.14
CA ARG A 341 20.50 5.37 9.64
C ARG A 341 20.38 5.50 11.16
N ASN A 342 19.39 4.85 11.78
CA ASN A 342 19.20 4.85 13.23
C ASN A 342 20.01 3.75 13.93
N ALA A 343 20.29 2.64 13.25
CA ALA A 343 21.06 1.53 13.79
C ALA A 343 22.53 1.88 14.09
N SER A 344 23.08 2.88 13.42
CA SER A 344 24.43 3.42 13.68
C SER A 344 24.48 4.43 14.83
N ALA A 345 23.34 5.01 15.22
CA ALA A 345 23.21 5.94 16.35
C ALA A 345 22.81 5.26 17.67
N ALA A 346 22.26 4.04 17.62
CA ALA A 346 21.78 3.32 18.78
C ALA A 346 22.62 2.06 19.09
N THR A 347 23.28 2.05 20.24
CA THR A 347 23.80 0.86 20.95
C THR A 347 22.70 -0.16 21.34
N GLY A 348 21.47 -0.02 20.82
CA GLY A 348 20.28 -0.80 21.17
C GLY A 348 20.25 -2.24 20.64
N PHE A 349 21.09 -2.59 19.66
CA PHE A 349 21.20 -3.97 19.17
C PHE A 349 21.77 -4.95 20.20
N ALA A 350 22.34 -4.46 21.32
CA ALA A 350 22.76 -5.31 22.42
C ALA A 350 21.60 -6.05 23.13
N LYS A 351 20.34 -5.61 22.96
CA LYS A 351 19.16 -6.31 23.54
C LYS A 351 18.75 -7.55 22.75
N LEU A 352 18.90 -7.58 21.42
CA LEU A 352 18.60 -8.78 20.61
C LEU A 352 19.59 -9.92 20.88
N ARG A 353 20.84 -9.62 21.28
CA ARG A 353 21.81 -10.63 21.75
C ARG A 353 21.45 -11.26 23.11
N ARG A 354 20.50 -10.72 23.87
CA ARG A 354 20.08 -11.26 25.19
C ARG A 354 18.87 -12.19 25.13
N ILE A 355 18.29 -12.44 23.94
CA ILE A 355 17.23 -13.43 23.74
C ILE A 355 17.83 -14.82 23.45
N ALA A 356 18.92 -15.17 24.14
CA ALA A 356 19.44 -16.53 24.21
C ALA A 356 19.07 -17.10 25.58
N PRO A 357 18.52 -18.33 25.67
CA PRO A 357 18.13 -18.88 26.97
C PRO A 357 19.38 -19.11 27.82
N ALA A 358 19.41 -18.49 28.99
CA ALA A 358 20.31 -18.84 30.08
C ALA A 358 19.94 -20.23 30.60
N HIS A 359 20.45 -21.29 29.97
CA HIS A 359 20.42 -22.63 30.52
C HIS A 359 21.65 -23.42 30.07
N GLN A 360 22.70 -23.41 30.90
CA GLN A 360 23.36 -24.65 31.28
C GLN A 360 23.66 -24.59 32.78
N GLY A 361 22.89 -25.39 33.52
CA GLY A 361 23.16 -25.70 34.90
C GLY A 361 24.50 -26.42 35.01
N LYS A 362 25.22 -26.11 36.08
CA LYS A 362 26.36 -26.90 36.54
C LYS A 362 25.84 -28.27 36.97
N SER A 363 26.28 -29.32 36.30
CA SER A 363 26.33 -30.65 36.89
C SER A 363 27.70 -30.82 37.53
N SER A 364 27.68 -31.00 38.85
CA SER A 364 28.74 -31.55 39.69
C SER A 364 29.14 -32.95 39.29
#